data_AF-D9VWT3-F1
#
_entry.id   AF-D9VWT3-F1
#
_cell.length_a   1.000
_cell.length_b   1.000
_cell.length_c   1.000
_cell.angle_alpha   90.00
_cell.angle_beta   90.00
_cell.angle_gamma   90.00
#
_symmetry.space_group_name_H-M   'P 1'
#
loop_
_entity.id
_entity.type
_entity.pdbx_description
1 polymer ?
#
loop_
_entity_poly.entity_id
_entity_poly.type
_entity_poly.pdbx_seq_one_letter_code
_entity_poly.pdbx_strand_id
1 'polypeptide(L)'
;MGRRPLAGARWRDADLGHAAAAGLSVADVADVCHCRPAPTRPRVGGDGVGEGGGRVTATEWVTGMVTAGPGKAGVARVWVRSLVEVVLRRPAVPGVRHSAGVRQLVLPLVAIEIVTSFLVSSMIPPPLRPAHAALEVLLITGGLALVAALVRHPHQVDGERLVLRTGFLGEVTLPRSAVRSVAPVIRTVGGRGPRPVPEEPEAVACSVGGSLDVAVRLDPPVRLDLGAAGVVDARTVYASADSLPALSAALRAA
;
A
#
# COMPACT_ATOMS: atom_id res chain seq x y z
N MET A 1 -26.74 -32.39 -22.00
CA MET A 1 -26.53 -30.92 -22.13
C MET A 1 -27.43 -30.21 -21.12
N GLY A 2 -26.88 -29.70 -20.02
CA GLY A 2 -27.66 -28.99 -19.00
C GLY A 2 -26.79 -27.96 -18.31
N ARG A 3 -26.88 -26.70 -18.75
CA ARG A 3 -26.20 -25.57 -18.09
C ARG A 3 -26.97 -25.22 -16.82
N ARG A 4 -26.34 -25.42 -15.66
CA ARG A 4 -26.83 -24.89 -14.38
C ARG A 4 -26.56 -23.37 -14.32
N PRO A 5 -27.53 -22.54 -13.90
CA PRO A 5 -27.30 -21.11 -13.70
C PRO A 5 -26.48 -20.89 -12.43
N LEU A 6 -25.45 -20.04 -12.52
CA LEU A 6 -24.68 -19.58 -11.36
C LEU A 6 -25.55 -18.60 -10.56
N ALA A 7 -25.74 -18.93 -9.28
CA ALA A 7 -26.47 -18.13 -8.33
C ALA A 7 -25.82 -16.74 -8.19
N GLY A 8 -26.64 -15.70 -8.34
CA GLY A 8 -26.25 -14.32 -8.13
C GLY A 8 -25.83 -14.09 -6.68
N ALA A 9 -24.59 -13.67 -6.49
CA ALA A 9 -24.12 -13.14 -5.23
C ALA A 9 -24.87 -11.83 -4.93
N ARG A 10 -25.82 -11.90 -4.00
CA ARG A 10 -26.45 -10.73 -3.36
C ARG A 10 -25.37 -9.99 -2.58
N TRP A 11 -24.92 -8.87 -3.13
CA TRP A 11 -24.18 -7.84 -2.41
C TRP A 11 -25.13 -7.30 -1.32
N ARG A 12 -24.89 -7.70 -0.07
CA ARG A 12 -25.48 -7.02 1.09
C ARG A 12 -24.64 -5.79 1.36
N ASP A 13 -25.32 -4.66 1.55
CA ASP A 13 -24.77 -3.41 2.05
C ASP A 13 -23.95 -3.67 3.32
N ALA A 14 -22.64 -3.81 3.16
CA ALA A 14 -21.70 -3.85 4.25
C ALA A 14 -21.41 -2.40 4.64
N ASP A 15 -21.89 -2.02 5.83
CA ASP A 15 -21.47 -0.90 6.66
C ASP A 15 -20.35 -0.02 6.10
N LEU A 16 -20.73 0.96 5.26
CA LEU A 16 -19.90 2.11 4.90
C LEU A 16 -19.81 3.14 6.05
N GLY A 17 -20.42 2.86 7.20
CA GLY A 17 -20.63 3.82 8.28
C GLY A 17 -19.46 4.04 9.25
N HIS A 18 -18.37 3.26 9.20
CA HIS A 18 -17.26 3.37 10.18
C HIS A 18 -15.89 3.66 9.56
N ALA A 19 -15.77 3.79 8.24
CA ALA A 19 -14.51 4.15 7.58
C ALA A 19 -14.29 5.67 7.43
N ALA A 20 -15.29 6.50 7.73
CA ALA A 20 -15.26 7.94 7.45
C ALA A 20 -14.72 8.84 8.59
N ALA A 21 -14.33 8.26 9.74
CA ALA A 21 -13.91 9.03 10.92
C ALA A 21 -12.43 8.89 11.30
N ALA A 22 -11.58 8.33 10.43
CA ALA A 22 -10.14 8.45 10.56
C ALA A 22 -9.71 9.71 9.80
N GLY A 23 -9.89 10.87 10.43
CA GLY A 23 -9.35 12.13 9.93
C GLY A 23 -7.86 11.94 9.65
N LEU A 24 -7.46 12.01 8.38
CA LEU A 24 -6.06 12.07 8.00
C LEU A 24 -5.58 13.48 8.32
N SER A 25 -5.21 13.74 9.57
CA SER A 25 -4.46 14.96 9.87
C SER A 25 -3.15 14.91 9.09
N VAL A 26 -2.65 16.07 8.65
CA VAL A 26 -1.26 16.19 8.18
C VAL A 26 -0.29 15.66 9.27
N ALA A 27 -0.69 15.69 10.55
CA ALA A 27 0.01 15.06 11.66
C ALA A 27 -0.04 13.52 11.65
N ASP A 28 -1.11 12.88 11.15
CA ASP A 28 -1.21 11.41 11.00
C ASP A 28 -0.41 10.90 9.77
N VAL A 29 -0.06 11.80 8.85
CA VAL A 29 0.99 11.58 7.87
C VAL A 29 2.38 11.75 8.51
N ALA A 30 2.51 12.55 9.56
CA ALA A 30 3.76 12.78 10.30
C ALA A 30 4.10 11.70 11.35
N ASP A 31 3.11 10.92 11.82
CA ASP A 31 3.28 9.84 12.81
C ASP A 31 3.67 8.47 12.19
N VAL A 32 4.03 8.46 10.90
CA VAL A 32 4.47 7.28 10.12
C VAL A 32 5.80 6.69 10.62
N CYS A 33 6.48 7.31 11.59
CA CYS A 33 7.80 6.86 12.06
C CYS A 33 7.87 6.46 13.55
N HIS A 34 6.76 6.47 14.30
CA HIS A 34 6.75 5.90 15.65
C HIS A 34 6.09 4.53 15.67
N CYS A 35 6.79 3.55 15.09
CA CYS A 35 6.65 2.18 15.54
C CYS A 35 7.10 2.11 17.01
N ARG A 36 6.13 2.13 17.93
CA ARG A 36 6.36 1.79 19.33
C ARG A 36 7.04 0.41 19.36
N PRO A 37 8.21 0.24 20.00
CA PRO A 37 8.92 -1.04 20.01
C PRO A 37 7.99 -2.11 20.58
N ALA A 38 7.89 -3.24 19.86
CA ALA A 38 7.12 -4.38 20.32
C ALA A 38 7.64 -4.82 21.70
N PRO A 39 6.75 -5.22 22.64
CA PRO A 39 7.19 -5.75 23.92
C PRO A 39 8.08 -6.97 23.68
N THR A 40 9.29 -6.93 24.23
CA THR A 40 10.25 -8.03 24.22
C THR A 40 9.56 -9.28 24.78
N ARG A 41 9.35 -10.29 23.93
CA ARG A 41 8.80 -11.57 24.40
C ARG A 41 9.77 -12.18 25.42
N PRO A 42 9.26 -12.71 26.55
CA PRO A 42 10.09 -13.42 27.50
C PRO A 42 10.72 -14.66 26.85
N ARG A 43 12.00 -14.85 27.13
CA ARG A 43 12.82 -15.98 26.69
C ARG A 43 12.25 -17.25 27.34
N VAL A 44 11.51 -18.05 26.58
CA VAL A 44 11.08 -19.38 27.03
C VAL A 44 12.30 -20.30 26.89
N GLY A 45 12.90 -20.65 28.03
CA GLY A 45 13.89 -21.71 28.12
C GLY A 45 13.21 -23.06 27.89
N GLY A 46 13.69 -23.81 26.90
CA GLY A 46 13.26 -25.16 26.61
C GLY A 46 14.49 -26.06 26.50
N ASP A 47 14.84 -26.71 27.59
CA ASP A 47 15.66 -27.92 27.59
C ASP A 47 14.79 -29.08 27.12
N GLY A 48 15.22 -29.80 26.09
CA GLY A 48 14.47 -30.93 25.54
C GLY A 48 15.17 -31.59 24.36
N VAL A 49 16.14 -32.45 24.68
CA VAL A 49 16.85 -33.33 23.76
C VAL A 49 15.89 -34.38 23.16
N GLY A 50 15.85 -34.47 21.84
CA GLY A 50 15.14 -35.52 21.10
C GLY A 50 15.71 -35.66 19.69
N GLU A 51 16.73 -36.52 19.55
CA GLU A 51 17.31 -36.96 18.28
C GLU A 51 16.29 -37.80 17.49
N GLY A 52 15.72 -37.20 16.44
CA GLY A 52 14.92 -37.88 15.43
C GLY A 52 15.30 -37.36 14.05
N GLY A 53 16.24 -38.04 13.40
CA GLY A 53 16.83 -37.67 12.11
C GLY A 53 15.84 -37.75 10.94
N GLY A 54 14.96 -36.76 10.82
CA GLY A 54 14.28 -36.43 9.57
C GLY A 54 15.18 -35.53 8.74
N ARG A 55 15.61 -36.00 7.57
CA ARG A 55 16.38 -35.24 6.58
C ARG A 55 15.48 -34.10 6.05
N VAL A 56 15.42 -32.99 6.79
CA VAL A 56 14.79 -31.75 6.33
C VAL A 56 15.60 -31.31 5.12
N THR A 57 15.07 -31.56 3.93
CA THR A 57 15.60 -31.01 2.70
C THR A 57 15.65 -29.50 2.88
N ALA A 58 16.86 -28.94 2.86
CA ALA A 58 17.07 -27.51 2.90
C ALA A 58 16.21 -26.91 1.79
N THR A 59 15.06 -26.34 2.17
CA THR A 59 14.14 -25.77 1.22
C THR A 59 14.87 -24.60 0.61
N GLU A 60 15.09 -24.64 -0.70
CA GLU A 60 15.78 -23.56 -1.41
C GLU A 60 14.90 -22.31 -1.33
N TRP A 61 15.28 -21.39 -0.44
CA TRP A 61 14.54 -20.16 -0.23
C TRP A 61 14.87 -19.19 -1.35
N VAL A 62 13.83 -18.65 -1.99
CA VAL A 62 14.01 -17.57 -2.96
C VAL A 62 13.95 -16.25 -2.20
N THR A 63 14.95 -15.40 -2.42
CA THR A 63 15.03 -14.09 -1.74
C THR A 63 14.29 -13.05 -2.54
N GLY A 64 13.36 -12.34 -1.90
CA GLY A 64 12.74 -11.13 -2.44
C GLY A 64 13.43 -9.89 -1.89
N MET A 65 13.22 -8.75 -2.54
CA MET A 65 13.80 -7.48 -2.10
C MET A 65 12.69 -6.56 -1.60
N VAL A 66 12.87 -5.98 -0.43
CA VAL A 66 11.99 -4.94 0.10
C VAL A 66 12.80 -3.67 0.20
N THR A 67 12.36 -2.64 -0.51
CA THR A 67 12.99 -1.33 -0.45
C THR A 67 12.18 -0.49 0.53
N ALA A 68 12.81 -0.17 1.67
CA ALA A 68 12.20 0.71 2.68
C ALA A 68 11.78 2.04 2.04
N GLY A 69 10.66 2.58 2.51
CA GLY A 69 10.20 3.88 2.08
C GLY A 69 11.23 4.98 2.35
N PRO A 70 11.24 6.05 1.53
CA PRO A 70 12.05 7.21 1.81
C PRO A 70 11.66 7.83 3.17
N GLY A 71 12.64 8.42 3.85
CA GLY A 71 12.36 9.28 5.01
C GLY A 71 11.53 10.52 4.63
N LYS A 72 11.12 11.32 5.62
CA LYS A 72 10.22 12.48 5.43
C LYS A 72 10.64 13.42 4.30
N ALA A 73 11.93 13.77 4.23
CA ALA A 73 12.47 14.62 3.17
C ALA A 73 12.39 13.97 1.78
N GLY A 74 12.55 12.65 1.71
CA GLY A 74 12.40 11.90 0.46
C GLY A 74 10.94 11.79 0.02
N VAL A 75 9.99 11.62 0.95
CA VAL A 75 8.56 11.68 0.66
C VAL A 75 8.19 13.04 0.04
N ALA A 76 8.58 14.14 0.69
CA ALA A 76 8.33 15.48 0.17
C ALA A 76 8.94 15.67 -1.24
N ARG A 77 10.16 15.17 -1.46
CA ARG A 77 10.80 15.20 -2.79
C ARG A 77 10.01 14.42 -3.83
N VAL A 78 9.52 13.22 -3.51
CA VAL A 78 8.70 12.41 -4.42
C VAL A 78 7.38 13.12 -4.76
N TRP A 79 6.76 13.75 -3.77
CA TRP A 79 5.51 14.51 -3.94
C TRP A 79 5.70 15.71 -4.85
N VAL A 80 6.68 16.57 -4.54
CA VAL A 80 7.00 17.75 -5.36
C VAL A 80 7.34 17.33 -6.79
N ARG A 81 8.20 16.33 -6.96
CA ARG A 81 8.58 15.82 -8.28
C ARG A 81 7.37 15.30 -9.05
N SER A 82 6.52 14.50 -8.40
CA SER A 82 5.33 13.93 -9.04
C SER A 82 4.35 15.01 -9.49
N LEU A 83 4.14 16.04 -8.67
CA LEU A 83 3.29 17.17 -8.99
C LEU A 83 3.86 17.96 -10.17
N VAL A 84 5.17 18.29 -10.13
CA VAL A 84 5.85 18.99 -11.23
C VAL A 84 5.75 18.19 -12.52
N GLU A 85 5.96 16.88 -12.49
CA GLU A 85 5.85 16.03 -13.68
C GLU A 85 4.42 15.99 -14.24
N VAL A 86 3.38 16.08 -13.40
CA VAL A 86 1.98 16.23 -13.84
C VAL A 86 1.75 17.59 -14.49
N VAL A 87 2.22 18.68 -13.87
CA VAL A 87 2.10 20.04 -14.42
C VAL A 87 2.82 20.15 -15.77
N LEU A 88 4.00 19.55 -15.88
CA LEU A 88 4.79 19.45 -17.11
C LEU A 88 4.27 18.39 -18.10
N ARG A 89 3.13 17.74 -17.81
CA ARG A 89 2.48 16.72 -18.65
C ARG A 89 3.41 15.59 -19.08
N ARG A 90 4.36 15.22 -18.22
CA ARG A 90 5.28 14.10 -18.50
C ARG A 90 4.48 12.79 -18.49
N PRO A 91 4.73 11.87 -19.44
CA PRO A 91 4.05 10.58 -19.45
C PRO A 91 4.30 9.84 -18.14
N ALA A 92 3.29 9.11 -17.67
CA ALA A 92 3.43 8.21 -16.53
C ALA A 92 4.09 6.91 -16.98
N VAL A 93 4.81 6.25 -16.07
CA VAL A 93 5.37 4.93 -16.34
C VAL A 93 4.22 3.93 -16.57
N PRO A 94 4.28 3.05 -17.58
CA PRO A 94 3.31 1.99 -17.75
C PRO A 94 3.28 1.06 -16.54
N GLY A 95 2.10 0.55 -16.19
CA GLY A 95 1.95 -0.41 -15.10
C GLY A 95 0.53 -0.51 -14.58
N VAL A 96 0.33 -1.40 -13.61
CA VAL A 96 -0.96 -1.58 -12.94
C VAL A 96 -1.03 -0.59 -11.79
N ARG A 97 -1.92 0.39 -11.94
CA ARG A 97 -2.13 1.41 -10.91
C ARG A 97 -2.68 0.77 -9.63
N HIS A 98 -2.40 1.41 -8.50
CA HIS A 98 -2.88 0.98 -7.20
C HIS A 98 -3.70 2.07 -6.50
N SER A 99 -4.47 1.64 -5.51
CA SER A 99 -5.14 2.51 -4.53
C SER A 99 -6.12 3.52 -5.13
N ALA A 100 -6.95 3.10 -6.09
CA ALA A 100 -8.05 3.89 -6.63
C ALA A 100 -8.91 4.49 -5.52
N GLY A 101 -9.21 3.71 -4.47
CA GLY A 101 -9.96 4.17 -3.30
C GLY A 101 -9.34 5.38 -2.62
N VAL A 102 -8.01 5.42 -2.43
CA VAL A 102 -7.33 6.58 -1.83
C VAL A 102 -7.45 7.80 -2.74
N ARG A 103 -7.26 7.64 -4.06
CA ARG A 103 -7.40 8.77 -4.99
C ARG A 103 -8.85 9.27 -5.09
N GLN A 104 -9.81 8.35 -5.10
CA GLN A 104 -11.25 8.66 -5.13
C GLN A 104 -11.73 9.32 -3.84
N LEU A 105 -11.04 9.10 -2.71
CA LEU A 105 -11.31 9.79 -1.46
C LEU A 105 -10.62 11.16 -1.40
N VAL A 106 -9.35 11.24 -1.79
CA VAL A 106 -8.54 12.47 -1.69
C VAL A 106 -9.01 13.53 -2.69
N LEU A 107 -9.38 13.16 -3.93
CA LEU A 107 -9.77 14.15 -4.94
C LEU A 107 -11.03 14.95 -4.56
N PRO A 108 -12.14 14.33 -4.12
CA PRO A 108 -13.29 15.06 -3.61
C PRO A 108 -12.96 15.91 -2.37
N LEU A 109 -12.13 15.41 -1.45
CA LEU A 109 -11.71 16.19 -0.29
C LEU A 109 -10.96 17.47 -0.70
N VAL A 110 -10.03 17.36 -1.67
CA VAL A 110 -9.34 18.53 -2.22
C VAL A 110 -10.33 19.50 -2.89
N ALA A 111 -11.32 18.99 -3.62
CA ALA A 111 -12.33 19.83 -4.26
C ALA A 111 -13.21 20.57 -3.23
N ILE A 112 -13.62 19.87 -2.16
CA ILE A 112 -14.36 20.46 -1.04
C ILE A 112 -13.49 21.53 -0.37
N GLU A 113 -12.22 21.23 -0.09
CA GLU A 113 -11.29 22.15 0.56
C GLU A 113 -11.12 23.46 -0.24
N ILE A 114 -11.00 23.36 -1.57
CA ILE A 114 -10.96 24.53 -2.44
C ILE A 114 -12.21 25.41 -2.23
N VAL A 115 -13.40 24.83 -2.21
CA VAL A 115 -14.67 25.56 -2.05
C VAL A 115 -14.78 26.16 -0.65
N THR A 116 -14.53 25.37 0.39
CA THR A 116 -14.62 25.81 1.79
C THR A 116 -13.58 26.88 2.10
N SER A 117 -12.38 26.80 1.52
CA SER A 117 -11.32 27.79 1.69
C SER A 117 -11.78 29.19 1.29
N PHE A 118 -12.47 29.33 0.15
CA PHE A 118 -13.01 30.62 -0.29
C PHE A 118 -14.06 31.17 0.69
N LEU A 119 -14.93 30.30 1.20
CA LEU A 119 -15.95 30.68 2.18
C LEU A 119 -15.30 31.14 3.49
N VAL A 120 -14.36 30.35 4.02
CA VAL A 120 -13.64 30.65 5.25
C VAL A 120 -12.82 31.93 5.13
N SER A 121 -12.12 32.12 4.01
CA SER A 121 -11.31 33.34 3.78
C SER A 121 -12.14 34.62 3.83
N SER A 122 -13.43 34.57 3.45
CA SER A 122 -14.33 35.72 3.54
C SER A 122 -14.63 36.15 4.98
N MET A 123 -14.62 35.19 5.93
CA MET A 123 -14.85 35.40 7.35
C MET A 123 -13.59 35.81 8.13
N ILE A 124 -12.40 35.67 7.52
CA ILE A 124 -11.12 35.96 8.15
C ILE A 124 -10.78 37.47 8.04
N PRO A 125 -10.32 38.11 9.13
CA PRO A 125 -9.85 39.49 9.10
C PRO A 125 -8.77 39.71 8.03
N PRO A 126 -8.76 40.84 7.28
CA PRO A 126 -7.85 41.06 6.16
C PRO A 126 -6.36 40.77 6.44
N PRO A 127 -5.79 41.13 7.60
CA PRO A 127 -4.38 40.85 7.90
C PRO A 127 -4.04 39.35 7.97
N LEU A 128 -5.01 38.48 8.26
CA LEU A 128 -4.81 37.04 8.42
C LEU A 128 -5.09 36.25 7.14
N ARG A 129 -5.72 36.85 6.13
CA ARG A 129 -6.05 36.19 4.87
C ARG A 129 -4.84 35.62 4.12
N PRO A 130 -3.67 36.28 4.05
CA PRO A 130 -2.51 35.71 3.38
C PRO A 130 -1.99 34.44 4.05
N ALA A 131 -1.98 34.40 5.40
CA ALA A 131 -1.55 33.22 6.15
C ALA A 131 -2.50 32.04 5.92
N HIS A 132 -3.80 32.28 5.94
CA HIS A 132 -4.82 31.28 5.57
C HIS A 132 -4.62 30.78 4.13
N ALA A 133 -4.50 31.70 3.17
CA ALA A 133 -4.30 31.32 1.77
C ALA A 133 -3.04 30.47 1.56
N ALA A 134 -1.95 30.78 2.27
CA ALA A 134 -0.73 29.98 2.21
C ALA A 134 -0.94 28.55 2.75
N LEU A 135 -1.63 28.41 3.89
CA LEU A 135 -1.97 27.10 4.45
C LEU A 135 -2.83 26.27 3.47
N GLU A 136 -3.82 26.90 2.86
CA GLU A 136 -4.77 26.28 1.95
C GLU A 136 -4.09 25.81 0.66
N VAL A 137 -3.22 26.66 0.10
CA VAL A 137 -2.38 26.27 -1.04
C VAL A 137 -1.54 25.05 -0.69
N LEU A 138 -0.94 24.98 0.51
CA LEU A 138 -0.17 23.81 0.95
C LEU A 138 -1.04 22.55 1.08
N LEU A 139 -2.24 22.66 1.63
CA LEU A 139 -3.17 21.53 1.77
C LEU A 139 -3.63 21.00 0.42
N ILE A 140 -4.09 21.89 -0.45
CA ILE A 140 -4.56 21.56 -1.81
C ILE A 140 -3.43 20.94 -2.64
N THR A 141 -2.26 21.59 -2.67
CA THR A 141 -1.11 21.07 -3.43
C THR A 141 -0.58 19.77 -2.85
N GLY A 142 -0.63 19.59 -1.53
CA GLY A 142 -0.29 18.33 -0.85
C GLY A 142 -1.21 17.19 -1.28
N GLY A 143 -2.53 17.40 -1.27
CA GLY A 143 -3.51 16.41 -1.73
C GLY A 143 -3.33 16.04 -3.21
N LEU A 144 -3.10 17.03 -4.08
CA LEU A 144 -2.82 16.81 -5.50
C LEU A 144 -1.48 16.09 -5.72
N ALA A 145 -0.44 16.44 -4.97
CA ALA A 145 0.87 15.79 -5.05
C ALA A 145 0.81 14.33 -4.59
N LEU A 146 0.04 14.04 -3.55
CA LEU A 146 -0.26 12.67 -3.14
C LEU A 146 -0.91 11.88 -4.27
N VAL A 147 -2.00 12.40 -4.87
CA VAL A 147 -2.68 11.74 -6.00
C VAL A 147 -1.73 11.54 -7.18
N ALA A 148 -0.93 12.55 -7.51
CA ALA A 148 0.09 12.47 -8.56
C ALA A 148 1.11 11.34 -8.28
N ALA A 149 1.62 11.25 -7.05
CA ALA A 149 2.54 10.19 -6.66
C ALA A 149 1.90 8.80 -6.82
N LEU A 150 0.65 8.62 -6.39
CA LEU A 150 -0.07 7.34 -6.55
C LEU A 150 -0.29 6.95 -8.01
N VAL A 151 -0.49 7.92 -8.91
CA VAL A 151 -0.66 7.66 -10.34
C VAL A 151 0.66 7.31 -11.03
N ARG A 152 1.76 7.93 -10.61
CA ARG A 152 3.07 7.84 -11.29
C ARG A 152 3.95 6.68 -10.81
N HIS A 153 3.57 6.02 -9.71
CA HIS A 153 4.27 4.85 -9.17
C HIS A 153 3.42 3.58 -9.23
N PRO A 154 3.00 3.11 -10.43
CA PRO A 154 2.20 1.89 -10.55
C PRO A 154 3.03 0.63 -10.24
N HIS A 155 2.36 -0.46 -9.92
CA HIS A 155 2.99 -1.78 -9.88
C HIS A 155 3.58 -2.12 -11.25
N GLN A 156 4.74 -2.76 -11.23
CA GLN A 156 5.43 -3.19 -12.44
C GLN A 156 5.46 -4.70 -12.49
N VAL A 157 5.20 -5.24 -13.67
CA VAL A 157 5.31 -6.66 -13.97
C VAL A 157 6.22 -6.78 -15.17
N ASP A 158 7.32 -7.47 -15.00
CA ASP A 158 8.21 -7.87 -16.09
C ASP A 158 8.41 -9.40 -16.05
N GLY A 159 9.15 -9.95 -17.02
CA GLY A 159 9.32 -11.41 -17.15
C GLY A 159 10.05 -12.05 -15.96
N GLU A 160 10.80 -11.27 -15.18
CA GLU A 160 11.66 -11.78 -14.10
C GLU A 160 11.10 -11.46 -12.71
N ARG A 161 10.34 -10.37 -12.57
CA ARG A 161 9.88 -9.86 -11.28
C ARG A 161 8.52 -9.17 -11.33
N LEU A 162 7.85 -9.24 -10.19
CA LEU A 162 6.66 -8.48 -9.84
C LEU A 162 7.07 -7.44 -8.78
N VAL A 163 6.97 -6.15 -9.11
CA VAL A 163 7.27 -5.04 -8.19
C VAL A 163 5.96 -4.44 -7.68
N LEU A 164 5.62 -4.79 -6.44
CA LEU A 164 4.47 -4.28 -5.71
C LEU A 164 4.84 -2.98 -4.99
N ARG A 165 4.63 -1.85 -5.68
CA ARG A 165 4.81 -0.51 -5.10
C ARG A 165 3.70 -0.15 -4.10
N THR A 166 4.09 0.42 -2.97
CA THR A 166 3.19 1.04 -1.99
C THR A 166 3.15 2.56 -2.20
N GLY A 167 2.84 2.99 -3.41
CA GLY A 167 2.97 4.39 -3.83
C GLY A 167 4.41 4.87 -3.70
N PHE A 168 4.62 5.83 -2.80
CA PHE A 168 5.92 6.42 -2.50
C PHE A 168 6.50 5.91 -1.17
N LEU A 169 5.89 4.90 -0.52
CA LEU A 169 6.26 4.41 0.82
C LEU A 169 7.14 3.16 0.80
N GLY A 170 7.64 2.77 -0.37
CA GLY A 170 8.48 1.59 -0.56
C GLY A 170 7.86 0.61 -1.55
N GLU A 171 8.58 -0.46 -1.82
CA GLU A 171 8.17 -1.49 -2.78
C GLU A 171 8.64 -2.87 -2.33
N VAL A 172 7.87 -3.88 -2.72
CA VAL A 172 8.22 -5.30 -2.56
C VAL A 172 8.44 -5.89 -3.93
N THR A 173 9.66 -6.36 -4.18
CA THR A 173 10.06 -7.03 -5.40
C THR A 173 10.05 -8.53 -5.18
N LEU A 174 9.20 -9.21 -5.94
CA LEU A 174 9.00 -10.65 -5.90
C LEU A 174 9.52 -11.27 -7.19
N PRO A 175 10.25 -12.38 -7.14
CA PRO A 175 10.63 -13.10 -8.35
C PRO A 175 9.39 -13.65 -9.03
N ARG A 176 9.29 -13.49 -10.35
CA ARG A 176 8.12 -13.89 -11.14
C ARG A 176 7.87 -15.39 -11.05
N SER A 177 8.94 -16.19 -10.96
CA SER A 177 8.89 -17.65 -10.79
C SER A 177 8.22 -18.09 -9.49
N ALA A 178 8.26 -17.27 -8.44
CA ALA A 178 7.59 -17.57 -7.18
C ALA A 178 6.11 -17.16 -7.17
N VAL A 179 5.65 -16.32 -8.12
CA VAL A 179 4.25 -15.87 -8.16
C VAL A 179 3.37 -16.97 -8.77
N ARG A 180 2.67 -17.70 -7.90
CA ARG A 180 1.80 -18.82 -8.29
C ARG A 180 0.43 -18.36 -8.78
N SER A 181 -0.20 -17.43 -8.05
CA SER A 181 -1.52 -16.94 -8.41
C SER A 181 -1.81 -15.57 -7.79
N VAL A 182 -2.79 -14.88 -8.36
CA VAL A 182 -3.38 -13.66 -7.81
C VAL A 182 -4.88 -13.86 -7.66
N ALA A 183 -5.42 -13.45 -6.52
CA ALA A 183 -6.83 -13.60 -6.20
C ALA A 183 -7.40 -12.29 -5.62
N PRO A 184 -8.70 -12.01 -5.83
CA PRO A 184 -9.34 -10.90 -5.15
C PRO A 184 -9.46 -11.23 -3.66
N VAL A 185 -9.29 -10.22 -2.82
CA VAL A 185 -9.55 -10.31 -1.37
C VAL A 185 -10.20 -9.00 -0.92
N ILE A 186 -10.86 -9.00 0.23
CA ILE A 186 -11.22 -7.75 0.92
C ILE A 186 -10.62 -7.87 2.31
N ARG A 187 -9.59 -7.06 2.57
CA ARG A 187 -8.91 -7.09 3.86
C ARG A 187 -8.53 -5.69 4.29
N THR A 188 -8.58 -5.46 5.60
CA THR A 188 -8.03 -4.25 6.22
C THR A 188 -6.87 -4.64 7.13
N VAL A 189 -5.70 -4.06 6.89
CA VAL A 189 -4.52 -4.21 7.75
C VAL A 189 -4.08 -2.80 8.14
N GLY A 190 -4.02 -2.48 9.42
CA GLY A 190 -3.59 -1.16 9.89
C GLY A 190 -2.15 -0.84 9.46
N GLY A 191 -1.83 0.45 9.29
CA GLY A 191 -0.49 0.91 8.89
C GLY A 191 -0.33 1.16 7.38
N ARG A 192 0.90 1.51 6.97
CA ARG A 192 1.27 1.84 5.59
C ARG A 192 2.64 1.22 5.23
N GLY A 193 2.91 1.05 3.94
CA GLY A 193 4.13 0.42 3.43
C GLY A 193 4.16 -1.11 3.60
N PRO A 194 5.28 -1.76 3.22
CA PRO A 194 5.50 -3.19 3.45
C PRO A 194 5.57 -3.51 4.94
N ARG A 195 4.72 -4.42 5.43
CA ARG A 195 4.63 -4.77 6.85
C ARG A 195 4.07 -6.17 7.06
N PRO A 196 4.41 -6.86 8.17
CA PRO A 196 3.81 -8.15 8.48
C PRO A 196 2.33 -7.98 8.78
N VAL A 197 1.54 -9.01 8.46
CA VAL A 197 0.11 -9.04 8.77
C VAL A 197 -0.09 -9.60 10.18
N PRO A 198 -0.82 -8.91 11.07
CA PRO A 198 -1.18 -9.47 12.37
C PRO A 198 -1.89 -10.83 12.18
N GLU A 199 -1.53 -11.81 13.02
CA GLU A 199 -2.13 -13.16 13.04
C GLU A 199 -1.80 -14.05 11.83
N GLU A 200 -1.09 -13.54 10.81
CA GLU A 200 -0.64 -14.32 9.64
C GLU A 200 0.87 -14.19 9.45
N PRO A 201 1.68 -15.06 10.10
CA PRO A 201 3.14 -14.90 10.15
C PRO A 201 3.83 -15.06 8.79
N GLU A 202 3.20 -15.74 7.83
CA GLU A 202 3.71 -15.92 6.47
C GLU A 202 3.10 -14.91 5.47
N ALA A 203 2.51 -13.81 5.96
CA ALA A 203 1.87 -12.82 5.12
C ALA A 203 2.44 -11.40 5.31
N VAL A 204 2.56 -10.70 4.19
CA VAL A 204 3.01 -9.30 4.13
C VAL A 204 1.92 -8.44 3.50
N ALA A 205 1.60 -7.30 4.11
CA ALA A 205 0.73 -6.28 3.53
C ALA A 205 1.56 -5.17 2.88
N CYS A 206 1.18 -4.78 1.67
CA CYS A 206 1.80 -3.73 0.88
C CYS A 206 0.73 -2.73 0.42
N SER A 207 0.55 -1.65 1.17
CA SER A 207 -0.50 -0.66 0.85
C SER A 207 -0.14 0.75 1.34
N VAL A 208 -0.73 1.76 0.68
CA VAL A 208 -0.66 3.17 1.14
C VAL A 208 -1.72 3.47 2.21
N GLY A 209 -2.85 2.75 2.16
CA GLY A 209 -3.93 2.82 3.16
C GLY A 209 -4.18 1.47 3.83
N GLY A 210 -5.25 1.38 4.63
CA GLY A 210 -5.59 0.14 5.33
C GLY A 210 -6.17 -0.96 4.44
N SER A 211 -6.80 -0.60 3.32
CA SER A 211 -7.56 -1.54 2.47
C SER A 211 -6.68 -2.24 1.43
N LEU A 212 -6.84 -3.56 1.34
CA LEU A 212 -6.14 -4.47 0.44
C LEU A 212 -7.19 -5.24 -0.36
N ASP A 213 -7.00 -5.31 -1.68
CA ASP A 213 -7.96 -5.91 -2.61
C ASP A 213 -7.39 -7.06 -3.45
N VAL A 214 -6.07 -7.30 -3.37
CA VAL A 214 -5.38 -8.40 -4.05
C VAL A 214 -4.55 -9.22 -3.07
N ALA A 215 -4.63 -10.54 -3.19
CA ALA A 215 -3.72 -11.49 -2.57
C ALA A 215 -2.84 -12.15 -3.64
N VAL A 216 -1.53 -11.94 -3.55
CA VAL A 216 -0.51 -12.58 -4.38
C VAL A 216 0.00 -13.80 -3.62
N ARG A 217 -0.26 -15.01 -4.13
CA ARG A 217 0.20 -16.27 -3.53
C ARG A 217 1.55 -16.66 -4.09
N LEU A 218 2.46 -17.02 -3.20
CA LEU A 218 3.85 -17.34 -3.48
C LEU A 218 4.14 -18.82 -3.24
N ASP A 219 4.80 -19.43 -4.21
CA ASP A 219 5.24 -20.82 -4.19
C ASP A 219 6.45 -20.97 -5.15
N PRO A 220 7.68 -21.16 -4.65
CA PRO A 220 8.05 -21.33 -3.23
C PRO A 220 7.86 -20.06 -2.39
N PRO A 221 7.87 -20.16 -1.04
CA PRO A 221 7.85 -18.99 -0.17
C PRO A 221 9.04 -18.07 -0.44
N VAL A 222 8.81 -16.76 -0.33
CA VAL A 222 9.83 -15.73 -0.60
C VAL A 222 10.26 -15.09 0.70
N ARG A 223 11.56 -15.11 0.99
CA ARG A 223 12.11 -14.46 2.18
C ARG A 223 12.21 -12.95 1.94
N LEU A 224 11.52 -12.17 2.77
CA LEU A 224 11.42 -10.71 2.69
C LEU A 224 11.95 -10.08 3.98
N ASP A 225 12.94 -9.20 3.86
CA ASP A 225 13.45 -8.40 4.98
C ASP A 225 12.68 -7.08 5.10
N LEU A 226 11.81 -6.96 6.09
CA LEU A 226 10.99 -5.76 6.34
C LEU A 226 11.72 -4.74 7.25
N GLY A 227 13.04 -4.87 7.42
CA GLY A 227 13.87 -3.99 8.23
C GLY A 227 13.51 -4.09 9.70
N ALA A 228 13.08 -2.99 10.31
CA ALA A 228 12.72 -2.94 11.74
C ALA A 228 11.56 -3.87 12.12
N ALA A 229 10.72 -4.26 11.15
CA ALA A 229 9.63 -5.22 11.36
C ALA A 229 10.09 -6.69 11.29
N GLY A 230 11.35 -6.94 10.97
CA GLY A 230 11.95 -8.27 10.90
C GLY A 230 11.83 -8.94 9.54
N VAL A 231 12.25 -10.19 9.49
CA VAL A 231 12.25 -11.01 8.27
C VAL A 231 11.03 -11.92 8.25
N VAL A 232 10.38 -12.02 7.10
CA VAL A 232 9.17 -12.83 6.88
C VAL A 232 9.38 -13.78 5.70
N ASP A 233 9.16 -15.06 5.90
CA ASP A 233 9.08 -16.05 4.82
C ASP A 233 7.66 -16.03 4.24
N ALA A 234 7.45 -15.15 3.28
CA ALA A 234 6.13 -14.81 2.78
C ALA A 234 5.61 -15.88 1.81
N ARG A 235 4.43 -16.43 2.13
CA ARG A 235 3.60 -17.20 1.20
C ARG A 235 2.51 -16.36 0.55
N THR A 236 2.18 -15.22 1.16
CA THR A 236 1.13 -14.33 0.64
C THR A 236 1.58 -12.89 0.78
N VAL A 237 1.44 -12.13 -0.30
CA VAL A 237 1.58 -10.68 -0.27
C VAL A 237 0.24 -10.06 -0.61
N TYR A 238 -0.37 -9.38 0.36
CA TYR A 238 -1.56 -8.59 0.13
C TYR A 238 -1.16 -7.22 -0.42
N ALA A 239 -1.83 -6.77 -1.47
CA ALA A 239 -1.61 -5.46 -2.07
C ALA A 239 -2.94 -4.78 -2.40
N SER A 240 -2.87 -3.49 -2.73
CA SER A 240 -3.99 -2.78 -3.35
C SER A 240 -3.70 -2.62 -4.85
N ALA A 241 -4.59 -3.03 -5.76
CA ALA A 241 -4.45 -2.80 -7.20
C ALA A 241 -5.79 -2.37 -7.79
N ASP A 242 -5.78 -1.34 -8.64
CA ASP A 242 -7.01 -0.75 -9.20
C ASP A 242 -7.81 -1.73 -10.05
N SER A 243 -7.13 -2.74 -10.61
CA SER A 243 -7.73 -3.72 -11.48
C SER A 243 -6.99 -5.05 -11.34
N LEU A 244 -7.59 -5.98 -10.61
CA LEU A 244 -7.14 -7.36 -10.59
C LEU A 244 -7.08 -7.96 -12.01
N PRO A 245 -8.05 -7.76 -12.92
CA PRO A 245 -7.94 -8.24 -14.29
C PRO A 245 -6.70 -7.73 -15.02
N ALA A 246 -6.33 -6.45 -14.85
CA ALA A 246 -5.14 -5.88 -15.46
C ALA A 246 -3.86 -6.49 -14.87
N LEU A 247 -3.81 -6.71 -13.56
CA LEU A 247 -2.68 -7.39 -12.90
C LEU A 247 -2.53 -8.83 -13.39
N SER A 248 -3.62 -9.58 -13.43
CA SER A 248 -3.64 -10.96 -13.93
C SER A 248 -3.29 -11.05 -15.42
N ALA A 249 -3.64 -10.04 -16.22
CA ALA A 249 -3.25 -9.96 -17.63
C ALA A 249 -1.76 -9.66 -17.77
N ALA A 250 -1.23 -8.69 -17.03
CA ALA A 250 0.18 -8.35 -17.02
C ALA A 250 1.05 -9.55 -16.60
N LEU A 251 0.64 -10.28 -15.56
CA LEU A 251 1.33 -11.50 -15.12
C LEU A 251 1.33 -12.63 -16.15
N ARG A 252 0.31 -12.71 -17.02
CA ARG A 252 0.24 -13.73 -18.07
C ARG A 252 1.01 -13.35 -19.33
N ALA A 253 1.19 -12.05 -19.57
CA ALA A 253 1.88 -11.53 -20.74
C ALA A 253 3.40 -11.44 -20.57
N ALA A 254 3.86 -11.36 -19.31
CA ALA A 254 5.25 -11.42 -18.91
C ALA A 254 5.71 -12.87 -18.72
#